data_AF-T0C159-F1
#
_entry.id   AF-T0C159-F1
#
_cell.length_a   1.000
_cell.length_b   1.000
_cell.length_c   1.000
_cell.angle_alpha   90.00
_cell.angle_beta   90.00
_cell.angle_gamma   90.00
#
_symmetry.space_group_name_H-M   'P 1'
#
loop_
_entity.id
_entity.type
_entity.pdbx_description
1 polymer ?
#
loop_
_entity_poly.entity_id
_entity_poly.type
_entity_poly.pdbx_seq_one_letter_code
_entity_poly.pdbx_strand_id
1 'polypeptide(L)'
;MKPEELMEPRTLTRKEYQRMRAKHRQRRHRRRRSRIRRLRILKSLRSLRFWLRVVMGLFVLLCVAFWARFAFVYDIPSVARPDLPQGITAYVTVKPWWFGPPVFDLRQYVPGDIDGAPVADPSQMFLMNLGKYTAVVEHPQFIWALRKG
;
A
#
# COMPACT_ATOMS: atom_id res chain seq x y z
N MET A 1 -49.36 49.47 51.72
CA MET A 1 -50.07 49.37 50.43
C MET A 1 -49.48 50.41 49.48
N LYS A 2 -48.62 49.98 48.56
CA LYS A 2 -48.14 50.81 47.44
C LYS A 2 -48.89 50.33 46.18
N PRO A 3 -49.43 51.25 45.38
CA PRO A 3 -50.29 50.91 44.26
C PRO A 3 -49.48 50.18 43.20
N GLU A 4 -50.14 49.23 42.57
CA GLU A 4 -49.68 48.40 41.48
C GLU A 4 -49.04 49.27 40.39
N GLU A 5 -47.73 49.08 40.17
CA GLU A 5 -47.08 49.46 38.92
C GLU A 5 -47.73 48.62 37.82
N LEU A 6 -48.79 49.16 37.22
CA LEU A 6 -49.30 48.78 35.92
C LEU A 6 -48.12 48.84 34.94
N MET A 7 -47.48 47.68 34.74
CA MET A 7 -46.60 47.46 33.60
C MET A 7 -47.48 47.58 32.36
N GLU A 8 -47.61 48.80 31.83
CA GLU A 8 -48.06 48.98 30.46
C GLU A 8 -47.19 48.09 29.58
N PRO A 9 -47.78 47.25 28.71
CA PRO A 9 -46.99 46.51 27.75
C PRO A 9 -46.39 47.54 26.81
N ARG A 10 -45.11 47.91 27.02
CA ARG A 10 -44.35 48.79 26.14
C ARG A 10 -44.54 48.29 24.70
N THR A 11 -45.39 48.99 23.95
CA THR A 11 -45.70 48.65 22.56
C THR A 11 -44.48 49.02 21.74
N LEU A 12 -43.66 48.01 21.49
CA LEU A 12 -42.43 48.15 20.71
C LEU A 12 -42.73 48.86 19.39
N THR A 13 -42.02 49.94 19.12
CA THR A 13 -42.17 50.65 17.85
C THR A 13 -41.80 49.73 16.68
N ARG A 14 -42.41 49.97 15.50
CA ARG A 14 -42.21 49.13 14.29
C ARG A 14 -40.73 48.88 13.96
N LYS A 15 -39.86 49.89 14.22
CA LYS A 15 -38.40 49.81 14.05
C LYS A 15 -37.72 48.91 15.10
N GLU A 16 -38.15 48.93 16.36
CA GLU A 16 -37.61 48.07 17.42
C GLU A 16 -37.99 46.61 17.21
N TYR A 17 -39.22 46.36 16.74
CA TYR A 17 -39.70 45.02 16.41
C TYR A 17 -38.88 44.40 15.26
N GLN A 18 -38.55 45.19 14.24
CA GLN A 18 -37.66 44.77 13.14
C GLN A 18 -36.24 44.48 13.63
N ARG A 19 -35.68 45.32 14.50
CA ARG A 19 -34.34 45.10 15.11
C ARG A 19 -34.30 43.83 15.97
N MET A 20 -35.35 43.56 16.74
CA MET A 20 -35.45 42.31 17.52
C MET A 20 -35.58 41.08 16.62
N ARG A 21 -36.42 41.11 15.59
CA ARG A 21 -36.50 40.02 14.59
C ARG A 21 -35.17 39.78 13.89
N ALA A 22 -34.46 40.84 13.50
CA ALA A 22 -33.13 40.75 12.89
C ALA A 22 -32.09 40.14 13.83
N LYS A 23 -32.05 40.56 15.11
CA LYS A 23 -31.19 39.96 16.15
C LYS A 23 -31.52 38.47 16.36
N HIS A 24 -32.80 38.09 16.42
CA HIS A 24 -33.19 36.68 16.54
C HIS A 24 -32.81 35.85 15.30
N ARG A 25 -32.96 36.40 14.08
CA ARG A 25 -32.49 35.76 12.84
C ARG A 25 -30.97 35.60 12.82
N GLN A 26 -30.21 36.62 13.21
CA GLN A 26 -28.74 36.55 13.31
C GLN A 26 -28.29 35.52 14.36
N ARG A 27 -28.92 35.47 15.53
CA ARG A 27 -28.63 34.46 16.57
C ARG A 27 -28.93 33.04 16.07
N ARG A 28 -30.06 32.82 15.39
CA ARG A 28 -30.39 31.53 14.74
C ARG A 28 -29.36 31.16 13.65
N HIS A 29 -28.96 32.11 12.81
CA HIS A 29 -27.94 31.86 11.78
C HIS A 29 -26.56 31.55 12.37
N ARG A 30 -26.11 32.26 13.41
CA ARG A 30 -24.85 31.99 14.10
C ARG A 30 -24.83 30.59 14.72
N ARG A 31 -25.94 30.17 15.37
CA ARG A 31 -26.09 28.81 15.92
C ARG A 31 -26.16 27.72 14.84
N ARG A 32 -26.76 27.99 13.67
CA ARG A 32 -26.76 27.05 12.53
C ARG A 32 -25.37 26.91 11.92
N ARG A 33 -24.63 28.01 11.76
CA ARG A 33 -23.27 27.99 11.17
C ARG A 33 -22.28 27.17 12.00
N SER A 34 -22.31 27.25 13.33
CA SER A 34 -21.42 26.44 14.19
C SER A 34 -21.72 24.94 14.11
N ARG A 35 -23.01 24.55 14.07
CA ARG A 35 -23.43 23.14 13.86
C ARG A 35 -22.99 22.62 12.50
N ILE A 36 -23.17 23.40 11.44
CA ILE A 36 -22.76 23.02 10.08
C ILE A 36 -21.24 22.88 9.97
N ARG A 37 -20.45 23.75 10.62
CA ARG A 37 -18.98 23.63 10.66
C ARG A 37 -18.55 22.33 11.35
N ARG A 38 -19.13 22.01 12.52
CA ARG A 38 -18.86 20.77 13.25
C ARG A 38 -19.19 19.54 12.41
N LEU A 39 -20.36 19.53 11.75
CA LEU A 39 -20.75 18.43 10.86
C LEU A 39 -19.86 18.30 9.63
N ARG A 40 -19.39 19.40 9.04
CA ARG A 40 -18.41 19.36 7.94
C ARG A 40 -17.08 18.77 8.39
N ILE A 41 -16.56 19.17 9.56
CA ILE A 41 -15.30 18.64 10.11
C ILE A 41 -15.44 17.14 10.42
N LEU A 42 -16.55 16.73 11.04
CA LEU A 42 -16.80 15.31 11.32
C LEU A 42 -16.93 14.49 10.02
N LYS A 43 -17.60 15.01 8.99
CA LYS A 43 -17.67 14.37 7.67
C LYS A 43 -16.30 14.29 6.99
N SER A 44 -15.49 15.34 7.04
CA SER A 44 -14.15 15.34 6.44
C SER A 44 -13.21 14.38 7.16
N LEU A 45 -13.26 14.32 8.50
CA LEU A 45 -12.49 13.35 9.29
C LEU A 45 -12.90 11.90 8.98
N ARG A 46 -14.21 11.64 8.80
CA ARG A 46 -14.71 10.30 8.42
C ARG A 46 -14.28 9.92 7.00
N SER A 47 -14.34 10.87 6.06
CA SER A 47 -13.86 10.67 4.69
C SER A 47 -12.35 10.43 4.65
N LEU A 48 -11.57 11.18 5.44
CA LEU A 48 -10.13 11.00 5.53
C LEU A 48 -9.77 9.60 6.05
N ARG A 49 -10.44 9.13 7.11
CA ARG A 49 -10.26 7.77 7.63
C ARG A 49 -10.61 6.68 6.61
N PHE A 50 -11.65 6.91 5.80
CA PHE A 50 -12.00 6.00 4.71
C PHE A 50 -10.90 5.95 3.65
N TRP A 51 -10.47 7.12 3.16
CA TRP A 51 -9.40 7.20 2.16
C TRP A 51 -8.09 6.61 2.66
N LEU A 52 -7.74 6.82 3.92
CA LEU A 52 -6.53 6.27 4.51
C LEU A 52 -6.57 4.73 4.55
N ARG A 53 -7.73 4.14 4.86
CA ARG A 53 -7.93 2.67 4.77
C ARG A 53 -7.86 2.16 3.34
N VAL A 54 -8.41 2.90 2.37
CA VAL A 54 -8.34 2.54 0.95
C VAL A 54 -6.90 2.57 0.45
N VAL A 55 -6.15 3.63 0.75
CA VAL A 55 -4.74 3.76 0.39
C VAL A 55 -3.92 2.66 1.06
N MET A 56 -4.14 2.39 2.34
CA MET A 56 -3.47 1.30 3.05
C MET A 56 -3.79 -0.07 2.43
N GLY A 57 -5.05 -0.33 2.10
CA GLY A 57 -5.47 -1.57 1.44
C GLY A 57 -4.84 -1.72 0.05
N LEU A 58 -4.81 -0.65 -0.74
CA LEU A 58 -4.16 -0.61 -2.04
C LEU A 58 -2.66 -0.83 -1.93
N PHE A 59 -2.00 -0.21 -0.95
CA PHE A 59 -0.58 -0.42 -0.67
C PHE A 59 -0.28 -1.88 -0.31
N VAL A 60 -1.06 -2.50 0.58
CA VAL A 60 -0.92 -3.92 0.93
C VAL A 60 -1.11 -4.80 -0.30
N LEU A 61 -2.12 -4.52 -1.13
CA LEU A 61 -2.38 -5.27 -2.34
C LEU A 61 -1.24 -5.15 -3.36
N LEU A 62 -0.63 -3.96 -3.49
CA LEU A 62 0.56 -3.74 -4.30
C LEU A 62 1.77 -4.50 -3.75
N CYS A 63 1.99 -4.49 -2.43
CA CYS A 63 3.06 -5.27 -1.80
C CYS A 63 2.89 -6.79 -2.03
N VAL A 64 1.66 -7.30 -1.92
CA VAL A 64 1.34 -8.70 -2.20
C VAL A 64 1.54 -9.01 -3.68
N ALA A 65 1.07 -8.16 -4.59
CA ALA A 65 1.26 -8.33 -6.02
C ALA A 65 2.76 -8.32 -6.39
N PHE A 66 3.54 -7.43 -5.77
CA PHE A 66 4.99 -7.39 -5.91
C PHE A 66 5.63 -8.70 -5.43
N TRP A 67 5.33 -9.15 -4.22
CA TRP A 67 5.83 -10.44 -3.69
C TRP A 67 5.40 -11.66 -4.52
N ALA A 68 4.18 -11.62 -5.04
CA ALA A 68 3.65 -12.67 -5.88
C ALA A 68 4.34 -12.70 -7.25
N ARG A 69 4.74 -11.55 -7.81
CA ARG A 69 5.23 -11.48 -9.20
C ARG A 69 6.76 -11.45 -9.33
N PHE A 70 7.47 -10.96 -8.32
CA PHE A 70 8.92 -10.87 -8.30
C PHE A 70 9.55 -12.06 -7.55
N ALA A 71 10.76 -12.42 -7.95
CA ALA A 71 11.60 -13.44 -7.32
C ALA A 71 12.96 -12.83 -7.01
N PHE A 72 13.43 -13.01 -5.78
CA PHE A 72 14.79 -12.69 -5.35
C PHE A 72 15.65 -13.95 -5.42
N VAL A 73 16.71 -13.89 -6.20
CA VAL A 73 17.60 -15.02 -6.47
C VAL A 73 18.97 -14.67 -5.93
N TYR A 74 19.57 -15.57 -5.16
CA TYR A 74 20.88 -15.35 -4.54
C TYR A 74 21.73 -16.62 -4.59
N ASP A 75 23.00 -16.47 -4.22
CA ASP A 75 23.99 -17.55 -4.20
C ASP A 75 24.10 -18.27 -5.56
N ILE A 76 24.38 -17.51 -6.61
CA ILE A 76 24.42 -18.03 -7.99
C ILE A 76 25.65 -18.94 -8.19
N PRO A 77 25.45 -20.26 -8.45
CA PRO A 77 26.54 -21.20 -8.71
C PRO A 77 27.16 -20.94 -10.08
N SER A 78 28.41 -21.37 -10.28
CA SER A 78 29.14 -21.18 -11.55
C SER A 78 28.44 -21.82 -12.75
N VAL A 79 27.75 -22.95 -12.54
CA VAL A 79 26.95 -23.65 -13.57
C VAL A 79 25.79 -22.82 -14.13
N ALA A 80 25.27 -21.86 -13.37
CA ALA A 80 24.18 -20.97 -13.82
C ALA A 80 24.71 -19.65 -14.43
N ARG A 81 26.02 -19.39 -14.40
CA ARG A 81 26.62 -18.14 -14.90
C ARG A 81 26.74 -17.99 -16.43
N PRO A 82 26.66 -19.02 -17.30
CA PRO A 82 26.81 -18.80 -18.74
C PRO A 82 25.85 -17.75 -19.29
N ASP A 83 24.62 -17.71 -18.75
CA ASP A 83 23.53 -16.87 -19.25
C ASP A 83 23.34 -15.57 -18.46
N LEU A 84 24.16 -15.33 -17.42
CA LEU A 84 24.06 -14.16 -16.54
C LEU A 84 25.29 -13.26 -16.65
N PRO A 85 25.14 -11.92 -16.53
CA PRO A 85 26.28 -11.01 -16.51
C PRO A 85 27.30 -11.37 -15.42
N GLN A 86 28.60 -11.22 -15.72
CA GLN A 86 29.68 -11.60 -14.81
C GLN A 86 29.67 -10.77 -13.51
N GLY A 87 29.95 -11.43 -12.38
CA GLY A 87 30.13 -10.78 -11.08
C GLY A 87 28.85 -10.49 -10.28
N ILE A 88 27.70 -11.00 -10.72
CA ILE A 88 26.44 -10.90 -9.98
C ILE A 88 26.43 -11.90 -8.82
N THR A 89 26.10 -11.44 -7.62
CA THR A 89 25.91 -12.31 -6.44
C THR A 89 24.45 -12.61 -6.13
N ALA A 90 23.56 -11.68 -6.47
CA ALA A 90 22.12 -11.82 -6.33
C ALA A 90 21.41 -10.97 -7.38
N TYR A 91 20.19 -11.34 -7.76
CA TYR A 91 19.35 -10.51 -8.61
C TYR A 91 17.87 -10.66 -8.30
N VAL A 92 17.09 -9.65 -8.65
CA VAL A 92 15.63 -9.73 -8.67
C VAL A 92 15.17 -9.93 -10.11
N THR A 93 14.26 -10.89 -10.33
CA THR A 93 13.63 -11.16 -11.63
C THR A 93 12.11 -11.31 -11.55
N VAL A 94 11.48 -11.22 -12.71
CA VAL A 94 10.04 -11.23 -12.94
C VAL A 94 9.65 -12.66 -13.35
N LYS A 95 9.14 -13.47 -12.43
CA LYS A 95 8.87 -14.90 -12.65
C LYS A 95 7.55 -15.14 -13.42
N PRO A 96 7.46 -15.98 -14.46
CA PRO A 96 6.28 -16.04 -15.32
C PRO A 96 4.98 -16.52 -14.64
N TRP A 97 5.08 -17.08 -13.43
CA TRP A 97 3.95 -17.51 -12.60
C TRP A 97 3.65 -16.54 -11.45
N TRP A 98 2.40 -16.53 -10.99
CA TRP A 98 1.98 -15.72 -9.83
C TRP A 98 2.26 -16.37 -8.48
N PHE A 99 2.33 -17.70 -8.42
CA PHE A 99 2.44 -18.45 -7.17
C PHE A 99 3.69 -19.32 -7.17
N GLY A 100 4.55 -19.11 -6.19
CA GLY A 100 5.82 -19.81 -6.02
C GLY A 100 6.71 -19.11 -5.01
N PRO A 101 7.81 -19.73 -4.58
CA PRO A 101 8.69 -19.13 -3.59
C PRO A 101 9.18 -17.76 -4.11
N PRO A 102 9.19 -16.75 -3.24
CA PRO A 102 9.65 -15.40 -3.60
C PRO A 102 11.17 -15.28 -3.51
N VAL A 103 11.82 -16.24 -2.88
CA VAL A 103 13.26 -16.26 -2.60
C VAL A 103 13.81 -17.61 -3.07
N PHE A 104 14.84 -17.59 -3.92
CA PHE A 104 15.47 -18.78 -4.49
C PHE A 104 16.97 -18.78 -4.16
N ASP A 105 17.39 -19.86 -3.49
CA ASP A 105 18.80 -20.20 -3.30
C ASP A 105 19.21 -21.18 -4.40
N LEU A 106 20.00 -20.73 -5.37
CA LEU A 106 20.38 -21.57 -6.50
C LEU A 106 21.37 -22.67 -6.12
N ARG A 107 22.14 -22.53 -5.02
CA ARG A 107 23.09 -23.57 -4.61
C ARG A 107 22.39 -24.86 -4.20
N GLN A 108 21.18 -24.76 -3.66
CA GLN A 108 20.41 -25.93 -3.22
C GLN A 108 20.02 -26.86 -4.37
N TYR A 109 20.01 -26.34 -5.60
CA TYR A 109 19.64 -27.11 -6.79
C TYR A 109 20.85 -27.62 -7.57
N VAL A 110 22.07 -27.27 -7.16
CA VAL A 110 23.29 -27.81 -7.76
C VAL A 110 23.32 -29.30 -7.44
N PRO A 111 23.47 -30.18 -8.45
CA PRO A 111 23.65 -31.60 -8.18
C PRO A 111 24.89 -31.77 -7.28
N GLY A 112 24.70 -32.37 -6.11
CA GLY A 112 25.84 -32.87 -5.34
C GLY A 112 26.53 -34.00 -6.11
N ASP A 113 27.73 -34.38 -5.69
CA ASP A 113 28.33 -35.64 -6.14
C ASP A 113 27.44 -36.79 -5.61
N ILE A 114 26.45 -37.19 -6.41
CA ILE A 114 25.57 -38.32 -6.10
C ILE A 114 26.41 -39.57 -6.38
N ASP A 115 26.86 -40.22 -5.31
CA ASP A 115 27.44 -41.57 -5.31
C ASP A 115 28.60 -41.80 -6.31
N GLY A 116 29.52 -40.85 -6.42
CA GLY A 116 30.77 -41.04 -7.17
C GLY A 116 30.60 -41.26 -8.69
N ALA A 117 29.39 -41.09 -9.23
CA ALA A 117 29.15 -41.11 -10.65
C ALA A 117 29.39 -39.70 -11.22
N PRO A 118 30.33 -39.51 -12.16
CA PRO A 118 30.53 -38.21 -12.78
C PRO A 118 29.25 -37.80 -13.51
N VAL A 119 28.63 -36.71 -13.06
CA VAL A 119 27.50 -36.10 -13.75
C VAL A 119 28.00 -35.61 -15.11
N ALA A 120 27.54 -36.26 -16.19
CA ALA A 120 28.00 -35.98 -17.55
C ALA A 120 27.73 -34.54 -18.00
N ASP A 121 26.67 -33.91 -17.49
CA ASP A 121 26.37 -32.50 -17.70
C ASP A 121 25.75 -31.85 -16.44
N PRO A 122 26.55 -31.18 -15.60
CA PRO A 122 26.08 -30.51 -14.38
C PRO A 122 25.04 -29.42 -14.64
N SER A 123 25.05 -28.81 -15.83
CA SER A 123 24.12 -27.72 -16.18
C SER A 123 22.71 -28.24 -16.45
N GLN A 124 22.58 -29.35 -17.19
CA GLN A 124 21.30 -29.99 -17.45
C GLN A 124 20.67 -30.57 -16.18
N MET A 125 21.47 -31.20 -15.32
CA MET A 125 21.00 -31.69 -14.02
C MET A 125 20.51 -30.56 -13.12
N PHE A 126 21.22 -29.43 -13.10
CA PHE A 126 20.78 -28.23 -12.37
C PHE A 126 19.42 -27.74 -12.88
N LEU A 127 19.23 -27.61 -14.20
CA LEU A 127 17.95 -27.22 -14.79
C LEU A 127 16.84 -28.23 -14.46
N MET A 128 17.15 -29.53 -14.51
CA MET A 128 16.21 -30.58 -14.13
C MET A 128 15.79 -30.48 -12.66
N ASN A 129 16.73 -30.17 -11.75
CA ASN A 129 16.46 -29.96 -10.33
C ASN A 129 15.61 -28.71 -10.07
N LEU A 130 15.76 -27.64 -10.87
CA LEU A 130 14.88 -26.48 -10.81
C LEU A 130 13.46 -26.79 -11.31
N GLY A 131 13.33 -27.70 -12.28
CA GLY A 131 12.05 -28.14 -12.84
C GLY A 131 11.20 -26.97 -13.32
N LYS A 132 10.05 -26.75 -12.69
CA LYS A 132 9.15 -25.63 -13.06
C LYS A 132 9.72 -24.23 -12.82
N TYR A 133 10.85 -24.13 -12.11
CA TYR A 133 11.49 -22.86 -11.76
C TYR A 133 12.63 -22.45 -12.70
N THR A 134 12.93 -23.23 -13.75
CA THR A 134 14.03 -22.96 -14.69
C THR A 134 13.95 -21.57 -15.33
N ALA A 135 12.73 -21.08 -15.58
CA ALA A 135 12.50 -19.76 -16.19
C ALA A 135 13.07 -18.59 -15.37
N VAL A 136 13.37 -18.78 -14.09
CA VAL A 136 14.07 -17.78 -13.27
C VAL A 136 15.51 -17.58 -13.77
N VAL A 137 16.13 -18.63 -14.31
CA VAL A 137 17.53 -18.68 -14.78
C VAL A 137 17.63 -18.56 -16.29
N GLU A 138 16.82 -19.31 -17.06
CA GLU A 138 16.92 -19.36 -18.53
C GLU A 138 16.41 -18.09 -19.23
N HIS A 139 15.35 -17.48 -18.70
CA HIS A 139 14.68 -16.33 -19.33
C HIS A 139 14.36 -15.20 -18.35
N PRO A 140 15.37 -14.63 -17.67
CA PRO A 140 15.15 -13.51 -16.76
C PRO A 140 14.76 -12.25 -17.56
N GLN A 141 13.49 -11.86 -17.50
CA GLN A 141 12.97 -10.69 -18.23
C GLN A 141 13.58 -9.37 -17.75
N PHE A 142 13.84 -9.27 -16.44
CA PHE A 142 14.48 -8.11 -15.82
C PHE A 142 15.45 -8.61 -14.77
N ILE A 143 16.67 -8.06 -14.75
CA ILE A 143 17.70 -8.41 -13.79
C ILE A 143 18.10 -7.14 -13.04
N TRP A 144 17.61 -6.98 -11.81
CA TRP A 144 18.23 -6.03 -10.88
C TRP A 144 19.33 -6.74 -10.12
N ALA A 145 20.55 -6.65 -10.66
CA ALA A 145 21.72 -7.32 -10.12
C ALA A 145 22.35 -6.55 -8.96
N LEU A 146 22.65 -7.27 -7.89
CA LEU A 146 23.61 -6.85 -6.88
C LEU A 146 24.98 -7.36 -7.31
N ARG A 147 25.88 -6.44 -7.66
CA ARG A 147 27.29 -6.75 -7.96
C ARG A 147 28.11 -6.58 -6.68
N LYS A 148 28.89 -7.59 -6.33
CA LYS A 148 29.92 -7.45 -5.29
C LYS A 148 31.13 -6.78 -5.94
N GLY A 149 31.50 -5.61 -5.41
CA GLY A 149 32.72 -4.88 -5.77
C GLY A 149 33.96 -5.59 -5.29
#